data_AF-A8ZNY4-F1
#
_entry.id   AF-A8ZNY4-F1
#
_cell.length_a   1.000
_cell.length_b   1.000
_cell.length_c   1.000
_cell.angle_alpha   90.00
_cell.angle_beta   90.00
_cell.angle_gamma   90.00
#
_symmetry.space_group_name_H-M   'P 1'
#
loop_
_entity.id
_entity.type
_entity.pdbx_description
1 polymer ?
#
loop_
_entity_poly.entity_id
_entity_poly.type
_entity_poly.pdbx_seq_one_letter_code
_entity_poly.pdbx_strand_id
1 'polypeptide(L)'
;MGDIDQFIPLLQLEAHKQDFESAPSVIWLSDGGRGFWRVYRTLFSHCAVAVLDFFHAAGHLARATKVMFGDARSAQAQVWFRRWRHQLRHGQHLLVLGSDNDSCRN
;
A
#
# COMPACT_ATOMS: atom_id res chain seq x y z
N MET A 1 -19.65 3.06 -8.37
CA MET A 1 -18.29 2.90 -8.93
C MET A 1 -18.37 1.79 -9.94
N GLY A 2 -17.91 2.01 -11.18
CA GLY A 2 -17.95 0.99 -12.24
C GLY A 2 -17.11 -0.23 -11.89
N ASP A 3 -17.37 -1.33 -12.59
CA ASP A 3 -16.62 -2.58 -12.41
C ASP A 3 -15.16 -2.41 -12.86
N ILE A 4 -14.24 -3.10 -12.21
CA ILE A 4 -12.81 -3.03 -12.54
C ILE A 4 -12.53 -3.51 -13.97
N ASP A 5 -13.35 -4.43 -14.47
CA ASP A 5 -13.23 -4.94 -15.83
C ASP A 5 -13.67 -3.88 -16.87
N GLN A 6 -14.55 -2.94 -16.49
CA GLN A 6 -14.89 -1.77 -17.31
C GLN A 6 -13.80 -0.69 -17.28
N PHE A 7 -12.98 -0.66 -16.22
CA PHE A 7 -11.90 0.31 -16.07
C PHE A 7 -10.65 -0.07 -16.87
N ILE A 8 -10.38 -1.36 -17.05
CA ILE A 8 -9.20 -1.88 -17.75
C ILE A 8 -8.98 -1.23 -19.14
N PRO A 9 -9.97 -1.19 -20.05
CA PRO A 9 -9.77 -0.60 -21.38
C PRO A 9 -9.43 0.89 -21.32
N LEU A 10 -10.02 1.63 -20.37
CA LEU A 10 -9.76 3.05 -20.18
C LEU A 10 -8.33 3.30 -19.68
N LEU A 11 -7.87 2.46 -18.76
CA LEU A 11 -6.50 2.53 -18.23
C LEU A 11 -5.47 2.23 -19.31
N GLN A 12 -5.70 1.22 -20.15
CA GLN A 12 -4.80 0.90 -21.26
C GLN A 12 -4.73 2.05 -22.26
N LEU A 13 -5.87 2.61 -22.65
CA LEU A 13 -5.92 3.77 -23.55
C LEU A 13 -5.13 4.94 -22.98
N GLU A 14 -5.30 5.25 -21.69
CA GLU A 14 -4.56 6.34 -21.05
C GLU A 14 -3.06 6.03 -20.97
N ALA A 15 -2.66 4.81 -20.63
CA ALA A 15 -1.24 4.41 -20.62
C ALA A 15 -0.59 4.60 -22.00
N HIS A 16 -1.25 4.14 -23.07
CA HIS A 16 -0.76 4.34 -24.44
C HIS A 16 -0.71 5.83 -24.83
N LYS A 17 -1.71 6.64 -24.44
CA LYS A 17 -1.69 8.09 -24.68
C LYS A 17 -0.54 8.81 -23.98
N GLN A 18 -0.10 8.29 -22.83
CA GLN A 18 1.06 8.78 -22.09
C GLN A 18 2.38 8.21 -22.61
N ASP A 19 2.35 7.42 -23.69
CA ASP A 19 3.50 6.78 -24.32
C ASP A 19 4.37 6.00 -23.30
N PHE A 20 3.71 5.24 -22.42
CA PHE A 20 4.42 4.53 -21.34
C PHE A 20 5.46 3.51 -21.85
N GLU A 21 5.35 3.07 -23.10
CA GLU A 21 6.27 2.12 -23.75
C GLU A 21 7.64 2.75 -24.05
N SER A 22 7.70 4.07 -24.24
CA SER A 22 8.95 4.80 -24.45
C SER A 22 9.60 5.26 -23.13
N ALA A 23 8.88 5.14 -22.00
CA ALA A 23 9.38 5.56 -20.71
C ALA A 23 10.55 4.67 -20.25
N PRO A 24 11.64 5.26 -19.71
CA PRO A 24 12.78 4.48 -19.21
C PRO A 24 12.42 3.62 -18.00
N SER A 25 11.35 3.94 -17.30
CA SER A 25 10.82 3.17 -16.19
C SER A 25 9.33 3.46 -16.00
N VAL A 26 8.56 2.41 -15.75
CA VAL A 26 7.12 2.50 -15.48
C VAL A 26 6.89 2.06 -14.04
N ILE A 27 6.19 2.88 -13.24
CA ILE A 27 5.89 2.59 -11.84
C ILE A 27 4.40 2.37 -11.67
N TRP A 28 4.02 1.23 -11.10
CA TRP A 28 2.66 0.97 -10.66
C TRP A 28 2.52 1.30 -9.17
N LEU A 29 1.98 2.47 -8.85
CA LEU A 29 1.71 2.89 -7.47
C LEU A 29 0.28 2.51 -7.06
N SER A 30 0.12 1.66 -6.04
CA SER A 30 -1.20 1.20 -5.61
C SER A 30 -1.28 0.93 -4.11
N ASP A 31 -2.49 1.00 -3.56
CA ASP A 31 -2.78 1.07 -2.13
C ASP A 31 -2.76 -0.27 -1.38
N GLY A 32 -2.68 -1.40 -2.09
CA GLY A 32 -2.81 -2.74 -1.49
C GLY A 32 -4.12 -3.45 -1.83
N GLY A 33 -5.08 -2.75 -2.44
CA GLY A 33 -6.38 -3.28 -2.82
C GLY A 33 -6.30 -4.35 -3.91
N ARG A 34 -6.91 -5.52 -3.66
CA ARG A 34 -6.80 -6.71 -4.54
C ARG A 34 -7.13 -6.44 -6.02
N GLY A 35 -8.09 -5.55 -6.28
CA GLY A 35 -8.56 -5.21 -7.63
C GLY A 35 -7.45 -4.64 -8.52
N PHE A 36 -6.84 -3.53 -8.12
CA PHE A 36 -5.78 -2.89 -8.89
C PHE A 36 -4.52 -3.78 -8.99
N TRP A 37 -4.21 -4.55 -7.95
CA TRP A 37 -3.14 -5.53 -8.03
C TRP A 37 -3.41 -6.66 -9.03
N ARG A 38 -4.68 -7.03 -9.27
CA ARG A 38 -5.06 -7.95 -10.35
C ARG A 38 -4.77 -7.32 -11.70
N VAL A 39 -5.17 -6.07 -11.91
CA VAL A 39 -4.92 -5.32 -13.15
C VAL A 39 -3.42 -5.24 -13.45
N TYR A 40 -2.61 -4.86 -12.46
CA TYR A 40 -1.15 -4.85 -12.57
C TYR A 40 -0.60 -6.20 -13.07
N ARG A 41 -0.95 -7.30 -12.40
CA ARG A 41 -0.47 -8.64 -12.75
C ARG A 41 -0.90 -9.09 -14.13
N THR A 42 -2.08 -8.67 -14.58
CA THR A 42 -2.62 -9.06 -15.88
C THR A 42 -2.00 -8.24 -17.01
N LEU A 43 -1.78 -6.94 -16.82
CA LEU A 43 -1.49 -6.01 -17.92
C LEU A 43 -0.10 -5.38 -17.88
N PHE A 44 0.47 -5.13 -16.70
CA PHE A 44 1.65 -4.26 -16.56
C PHE A 44 2.84 -4.93 -15.88
N SER A 45 2.70 -6.15 -15.34
CA SER A 45 3.80 -6.83 -14.64
C SER A 45 5.02 -7.16 -15.51
N HIS A 46 4.87 -7.08 -16.83
CA HIS A 46 5.95 -7.31 -17.78
C HIS A 46 6.86 -6.07 -17.97
N CYS A 47 6.39 -4.87 -17.61
CA CYS A 47 7.10 -3.61 -17.88
C CYS A 47 7.13 -2.62 -16.70
N ALA A 48 6.26 -2.81 -15.70
CA ALA A 48 6.14 -1.88 -14.57
C ALA A 48 6.66 -2.48 -13.25
N VAL A 49 7.36 -1.64 -12.49
CA VAL A 49 7.75 -1.93 -11.11
C VAL A 49 6.61 -1.52 -10.19
N ALA A 50 6.09 -2.49 -9.46
CA ALA A 50 5.03 -2.24 -8.49
C ALA A 50 5.57 -1.68 -7.17
N VAL A 51 4.93 -0.60 -6.69
CA VAL A 51 5.25 0.09 -5.45
C VAL A 51 3.97 0.25 -4.63
N LEU A 52 4.02 -0.15 -3.35
CA LEU A 52 2.93 0.05 -2.41
C LEU A 52 2.85 1.54 -2.01
N ASP A 53 1.65 2.12 -2.02
CA ASP A 53 1.40 3.45 -1.50
C ASP A 53 1.67 3.50 0.02
N PHE A 54 2.80 4.13 0.35
CA PHE A 54 3.27 4.27 1.72
C PHE A 54 2.29 5.05 2.60
N PHE A 55 1.65 6.10 2.09
CA PHE A 55 0.74 6.91 2.90
C PHE A 55 -0.55 6.15 3.18
N HIS A 56 -1.07 5.42 2.19
CA HIS A 56 -2.22 4.55 2.40
C HIS A 56 -1.92 3.46 3.45
N ALA A 57 -0.78 2.77 3.29
CA ALA A 57 -0.34 1.74 4.22
C ALA A 57 -0.10 2.31 5.64
N ALA A 58 0.51 3.50 5.76
CA ALA A 58 0.65 4.18 7.06
C ALA A 58 -0.71 4.52 7.69
N GLY A 59 -1.73 4.83 6.90
CA GLY A 59 -3.11 5.01 7.38
C GLY A 59 -3.72 3.73 7.98
N HIS A 60 -3.34 2.54 7.50
CA HIS A 60 -3.67 1.28 8.17
C HIS A 60 -2.97 1.15 9.52
N LEU A 61 -1.68 1.49 9.60
CA LEU A 61 -0.92 1.45 10.86
C LEU A 61 -1.53 2.38 11.93
N ALA A 62 -1.93 3.60 11.55
CA ALA A 62 -2.58 4.53 12.47
C ALA A 62 -3.92 3.99 13.01
N ARG A 63 -4.68 3.27 12.17
CA ARG A 63 -5.92 2.60 12.61
C ARG A 63 -5.62 1.44 13.55
N ALA A 64 -4.62 0.63 13.25
CA ALA A 64 -4.21 -0.50 14.09
C ALA A 64 -3.82 0.00 15.50
N THR A 65 -2.95 1.01 15.60
CA THR A 65 -2.56 1.54 16.91
C THR A 65 -3.72 2.19 17.65
N LYS A 66 -4.66 2.86 16.96
CA LYS A 66 -5.89 3.36 17.59
C LYS A 66 -6.71 2.22 18.21
N VAL A 67 -6.86 1.10 17.50
CA VAL A 67 -7.62 -0.06 17.99
C VAL A 67 -6.94 -0.68 19.21
N MET A 68 -5.61 -0.84 19.18
CA MET A 68 -4.85 -1.45 20.27
C MET A 68 -4.86 -0.62 21.56
N PHE A 69 -4.78 0.70 21.46
CA PHE A 69 -4.62 1.59 22.62
C PHE A 69 -5.88 2.40 22.95
N GLY A 70 -6.98 2.21 22.22
CA GLY A 70 -8.27 2.90 22.43
C GLY A 70 -8.30 4.38 22.01
N ASP A 71 -7.18 5.10 22.11
CA ASP A 71 -7.03 6.48 21.64
C ASP A 71 -5.77 6.64 20.79
N ALA A 72 -5.94 7.15 19.57
CA ALA A 72 -4.86 7.48 18.65
C ALA A 72 -3.94 8.59 19.19
N ARG A 73 -4.42 9.42 20.13
CA ARG A 73 -3.63 10.49 20.77
C ARG A 73 -2.85 10.03 21.99
N SER A 74 -3.05 8.79 22.46
CA SER A 74 -2.26 8.24 23.57
C SER A 74 -0.77 8.22 23.22
N ALA A 75 0.07 8.43 24.24
CA ALA A 75 1.52 8.40 24.06
C ALA A 75 1.98 7.04 23.51
N GLN A 76 1.38 5.93 23.98
CA GLN A 76 1.69 4.60 23.46
C GLN A 76 1.32 4.47 21.97
N ALA A 77 0.10 4.84 21.55
CA ALA A 77 -0.29 4.75 20.14
C ALA A 77 0.64 5.54 19.22
N GLN A 78 1.06 6.72 19.65
CA GLN A 78 1.96 7.58 18.89
C GLN A 78 3.38 7.00 18.77
N VAL A 79 3.91 6.42 19.83
CA VAL A 79 5.23 5.75 19.81
C VAL A 79 5.22 4.56 18.86
N TRP A 80 4.21 3.70 18.99
CA TRP A 80 4.06 2.52 18.13
C TRP A 80 3.84 2.89 16.67
N PHE A 81 2.98 3.87 16.40
CA PHE A 81 2.73 4.34 15.05
C PHE A 81 4.00 4.86 14.38
N ARG A 82 4.80 5.70 15.08
CA ARG A 82 6.07 6.21 14.56
C ARG A 82 7.05 5.08 14.26
N ARG A 83 7.17 4.09 15.16
CA ARG A 83 8.05 2.93 14.98
C ARG A 83 7.65 2.12 13.75
N TRP A 84 6.39 1.73 13.62
CA TRP A 84 5.93 0.93 12.49
C TRP A 84 6.00 1.67 11.17
N ARG A 85 5.64 2.96 11.17
CA ARG A 85 5.76 3.81 9.97
C ARG A 85 7.21 3.90 9.50
N HIS A 86 8.16 4.01 10.44
CA HIS A 86 9.59 4.00 10.12
C HIS A 86 10.03 2.66 9.54
N GLN A 87 9.67 1.55 10.19
CA GLN A 87 9.98 0.19 9.72
C GLN A 87 9.40 -0.08 8.32
N LEU A 88 8.14 0.29 8.09
CA LEU A 88 7.48 0.16 6.78
C LEU A 88 8.22 0.94 5.68
N ARG A 89 8.67 2.18 5.98
CA ARG A 89 9.45 2.99 5.04
C ARG A 89 10.77 2.34 4.61
N HIS A 90 11.32 1.50 5.47
CA HIS A 90 12.54 0.74 5.23
C HIS A 90 12.27 -0.69 4.74
N GLY A 91 11.05 -1.00 4.30
CA GLY A 91 10.70 -2.31 3.74
C GLY A 91 10.55 -3.43 4.79
N GLN A 92 10.58 -3.11 6.09
CA GLN A 92 10.53 -4.09 7.19
C GLN A 92 9.09 -4.50 7.54
N HIS A 93 8.27 -4.74 6.52
CA HIS A 93 6.84 -5.04 6.65
C HIS A 93 6.56 -6.29 7.52
N LEU A 94 7.43 -7.30 7.49
CA LEU A 94 7.30 -8.49 8.35
C LEU A 94 7.44 -8.15 9.85
N LEU A 95 8.31 -7.20 10.22
CA LEU A 95 8.46 -6.77 11.61
C LEU A 95 7.23 -5.98 12.08
N VAL A 96 6.65 -5.18 11.19
CA VAL A 96 5.41 -4.45 11.47
C VAL A 96 4.27 -5.44 11.75
N LEU A 97 4.09 -6.46 10.90
CA LEU A 97 3.04 -7.47 11.07
C LEU A 97 3.30 -8.43 12.25
N GLY A 98 4.56 -8.74 12.56
CA GLY A 98 4.91 -9.63 13.67
C GLY A 98 4.76 -8.98 15.05
N SER A 99 5.01 -7.68 15.17
CA SER A 99 4.96 -6.96 16.45
C SER A 99 3.54 -6.67 16.98
N ASP A 100 2.52 -6.83 16.13
CA ASP A 100 1.11 -6.90 16.56
C ASP A 100 0.84 -8.11 17.47
N ASN A 101 1.58 -9.21 17.30
CA ASN A 101 1.28 -10.46 18.02
C ASN A 101 1.84 -10.50 19.46
N ASP A 102 2.88 -9.70 19.73
CA ASP A 102 3.53 -9.62 21.05
C ASP A 102 2.82 -8.66 22.02
N SER A 103 1.99 -7.75 21.49
CA SER A 103 1.27 -6.75 22.29
C SER A 103 -0.04 -7.29 22.92
N CYS A 104 -0.51 -8.47 22.51
CA CYS A 104 -1.62 -9.20 23.15
C CYS A 104 -1.17 -10.19 24.24
N ARG A 105 0.13 -10.22 24.61
CA ARG A 105 0.70 -11.19 25.55
C ARG A 105 1.16 -10.63 26.91
N ASN A 106 0.91 -9.36 27.21
CA ASN A 106 1.20 -8.76 28.52
C ASN A 106 -0.07 -8.21 29.17
#